data_AF-A0A818NIK4-F1
#
_entry.id   AF-A0A818NIK4-F1
#
_cell.length_a   1.000
_cell.length_b   1.000
_cell.length_c   1.000
_cell.angle_alpha   90.00
_cell.angle_beta   90.00
_cell.angle_gamma   90.00
#
_symmetry.space_group_name_H-M   'P 1'
#
loop_
_entity.id
_entity.type
_entity.pdbx_description
1 polymer ?
#
loop_
_entity_poly.entity_id
_entity_poly.type
_entity_poly.pdbx_seq_one_letter_code
_entity_poly.pdbx_strand_id
1 'polypeptide(L)'
;MLRKKTTSSKVKTRKEAYKRKQQVRSYAAIHSWRILLLTIKAVHKFSRFKHKNGVTMCVSRRFSTVESNLNHSYSLNYCNNTQIQYKSVNLLKMKEECVDLIIIQNTTKKIVSKVCRLDYERKRQMQNRKQKLASNTCMNTKSLIIKHRRQRIWSNNKYSQNSQFREEKNQNAIKYFRDKYNNNNNFRMKEKERIKTHMSLKYHNNAKFRVQNNTQASRRTLNKYHNNTTVRSKIKTRSKIDMLHKYHANSDFRNQYKARMKTDVLKRYYTNHSIRLKAIQRALNSYHKNNTLMTRNLRQLYNQRRCILKKDATIQSHQCILKHGNLYIQNIKEFRKIIQNGPDYVCISCGLALFRNQVIPFIKEKYIKESMSFEVKKKIRSYFNHISFTEQQLPSRVLLSKLEVSEIPSELKRLNNLEKHLVALRLPFMKIVNLTSGKIPSRLSQKKY
;
A
#
# COMPACT_ATOMS: atom_id res chain seq x y z
N MET A 1 21.93 -45.84 45.92
CA MET A 1 22.37 -44.62 45.20
C MET A 1 22.85 -44.99 43.79
N LEU A 2 22.10 -44.66 42.74
CA LEU A 2 22.53 -44.89 41.34
C LEU A 2 23.50 -43.78 40.91
N ARG A 3 24.81 -44.09 40.84
CA ARG A 3 25.84 -43.16 40.35
C ARG A 3 25.50 -42.71 38.92
N LYS A 4 25.19 -41.43 38.75
CA LYS A 4 24.94 -40.82 37.43
C LYS A 4 26.23 -40.90 36.61
N LYS A 5 26.19 -41.61 35.48
CA LYS A 5 27.29 -41.67 34.51
C LYS A 5 27.67 -40.24 34.08
N THR A 6 28.95 -39.91 34.20
CA THR A 6 29.52 -38.61 33.81
C THR A 6 29.25 -38.33 32.33
N THR A 7 29.14 -37.06 31.96
CA THR A 7 28.90 -36.60 30.58
C THR A 7 29.94 -37.17 29.62
N SER A 8 31.20 -37.27 30.04
CA SER A 8 32.29 -37.91 29.28
C SER A 8 32.01 -39.38 28.92
N SER A 9 31.48 -40.18 29.86
CA SER A 9 31.18 -41.59 29.60
C SER A 9 30.02 -41.77 28.60
N LYS A 10 29.06 -40.84 28.58
CA LYS A 10 27.97 -40.80 27.59
C LYS A 10 28.46 -40.43 26.19
N VAL A 11 29.49 -39.59 26.08
CA VAL A 11 30.07 -39.22 24.78
C VAL A 11 30.91 -40.35 24.20
N LYS A 12 31.71 -41.05 25.03
CA LYS A 12 32.53 -42.19 24.60
C LYS A 12 31.67 -43.34 24.06
N THR A 13 30.60 -43.69 24.78
CA THR A 13 29.64 -44.73 24.35
C THR A 13 28.91 -44.38 23.04
N ARG A 14 28.60 -43.10 22.80
CA ARG A 14 28.02 -42.66 21.52
C ARG A 14 28.99 -42.75 20.35
N LYS A 15 30.26 -42.38 20.53
CA LYS A 15 31.30 -42.50 19.49
C LYS A 15 31.57 -43.96 19.12
N GLU A 16 31.64 -44.85 20.10
CA GLU A 16 31.82 -46.29 19.87
C GLU A 16 30.61 -46.91 19.15
N ALA A 17 29.39 -46.55 19.55
CA ALA A 17 28.17 -46.99 18.86
C ALA A 17 28.10 -46.51 17.40
N TYR A 18 28.61 -45.31 17.11
CA TYR A 18 28.70 -44.79 15.75
C TYR A 18 29.71 -45.57 14.89
N LYS A 19 30.92 -45.84 15.42
CA LYS A 19 31.94 -46.67 14.75
C LYS A 19 31.40 -48.06 14.42
N ARG A 20 30.71 -48.73 15.36
CA ARG A 20 30.09 -50.04 15.12
C ARG A 20 29.03 -49.99 14.00
N LYS A 21 28.20 -48.94 13.96
CA LYS A 21 27.22 -48.76 12.86
C LYS A 21 27.90 -48.55 11.51
N GLN A 22 29.01 -47.82 11.47
CA GLN A 22 29.76 -47.58 10.25
C GLN A 22 30.42 -48.88 9.73
N GLN A 23 30.98 -49.70 10.62
CA GLN A 23 31.53 -51.03 10.27
C GLN A 23 30.45 -51.99 9.75
N VAL A 24 29.25 -52.02 10.34
CA VAL A 24 28.16 -52.86 9.84
C VAL A 24 27.71 -52.42 8.44
N ARG A 25 27.71 -51.12 8.15
CA ARG A 25 27.38 -50.57 6.82
C ARG A 25 28.46 -50.91 5.78
N SER A 26 29.74 -50.82 6.12
CA SER A 26 30.81 -51.19 5.19
C SER A 26 30.80 -52.69 4.89
N TYR A 27 30.55 -53.54 5.88
CA TYR A 27 30.45 -54.98 5.67
C TYR A 27 29.26 -55.37 4.77
N ALA A 28 28.10 -54.73 4.96
CA ALA A 28 26.93 -54.93 4.10
C ALA A 28 27.16 -54.45 2.66
N ALA A 29 27.92 -53.37 2.47
CA ALA A 29 28.30 -52.87 1.15
C ALA A 29 29.25 -53.84 0.44
N ILE A 30 30.27 -54.34 1.14
CA ILE A 30 31.22 -55.34 0.60
C ILE A 30 30.49 -56.64 0.20
N HIS A 31 29.55 -57.10 1.03
CA HIS A 31 28.78 -58.31 0.72
C HIS A 31 27.85 -58.12 -0.49
N SER A 32 27.26 -56.94 -0.64
CA SER A 32 26.44 -56.59 -1.82
C SER A 32 27.28 -56.55 -3.09
N TRP A 33 28.49 -55.98 -3.03
CA TRP A 33 29.43 -55.94 -4.15
C TRP A 33 29.90 -57.33 -4.59
N ARG A 34 30.16 -58.23 -3.63
CA ARG A 34 30.56 -59.61 -3.94
C ARG A 34 29.45 -60.39 -4.65
N ILE A 35 28.19 -60.18 -4.26
CA ILE A 35 27.02 -60.76 -4.95
C ILE A 35 26.89 -60.18 -6.37
N LEU A 36 27.02 -58.86 -6.54
CA LEU A 36 27.00 -58.21 -7.85
C LEU A 36 28.10 -58.73 -8.79
N LEU A 37 29.32 -58.92 -8.28
CA LEU A 37 30.42 -59.46 -9.08
C LEU A 37 30.17 -60.92 -9.50
N LEU A 38 29.56 -61.72 -8.63
CA LEU A 38 29.19 -63.10 -8.96
C LEU A 38 28.07 -63.15 -10.00
N THR A 39 27.06 -62.26 -9.92
CA THR A 39 26.01 -62.19 -10.94
C THR A 39 26.55 -61.71 -12.28
N ILE A 40 27.42 -60.69 -12.30
CA ILE A 40 28.10 -60.23 -13.53
C ILE A 40 28.94 -61.36 -14.14
N LYS A 41 29.73 -62.09 -13.34
CA LYS A 41 30.52 -63.24 -13.83
C LYS A 41 29.62 -64.34 -14.40
N ALA A 42 28.50 -64.64 -13.76
CA ALA A 42 27.52 -65.62 -14.26
C ALA A 42 26.91 -65.17 -15.60
N VAL A 43 26.47 -63.91 -15.71
CA VAL A 43 25.92 -63.33 -16.95
C VAL A 43 26.96 -63.33 -18.07
N HIS A 44 28.22 -63.00 -17.75
CA HIS A 44 29.30 -62.99 -18.73
C HIS A 44 29.67 -64.41 -19.21
N LYS A 45 29.69 -65.40 -18.31
CA LYS A 45 29.90 -66.81 -18.67
C LYS A 45 28.76 -67.30 -19.56
N PHE A 46 27.52 -66.94 -19.23
CA PHE A 46 26.33 -67.28 -20.02
C PHE A 46 26.34 -66.63 -21.41
N SER A 47 26.76 -65.35 -21.49
CA SER A 47 26.87 -64.64 -22.77
C SER A 47 27.97 -65.21 -23.67
N ARG A 48 29.12 -65.60 -23.11
CA ARG A 48 30.18 -66.30 -23.87
C ARG A 48 29.73 -67.67 -24.37
N PHE A 49 28.97 -68.40 -23.56
CA PHE A 49 28.40 -69.69 -23.96
C PHE A 49 27.40 -69.52 -25.11
N LYS A 50 26.57 -68.46 -25.06
CA LYS A 50 25.63 -68.10 -26.13
C LYS A 50 26.34 -67.80 -27.47
N HIS A 51 27.45 -67.06 -27.43
CA HIS A 51 28.22 -66.73 -28.63
C HIS A 51 28.92 -67.95 -29.25
N LYS A 52 29.40 -68.90 -28.43
CA LYS A 52 30.09 -70.10 -28.94
C LYS A 52 29.14 -71.11 -29.62
N ASN A 53 27.88 -71.16 -29.21
CA ASN A 53 26.95 -72.19 -29.69
C ASN A 53 25.94 -71.70 -30.74
N GLY A 54 26.03 -70.45 -31.20
CA GLY A 54 25.15 -69.93 -32.26
C GLY A 54 23.65 -69.96 -31.92
N VAL A 55 23.29 -70.03 -30.64
CA VAL A 55 21.89 -70.18 -30.22
C VAL A 55 21.21 -68.81 -30.20
N THR A 56 20.57 -68.47 -31.31
CA THR A 56 19.56 -67.40 -31.38
C THR A 56 18.25 -67.89 -30.79
N MET A 57 18.09 -67.75 -29.46
CA MET A 57 16.77 -67.92 -28.84
C MET A 57 15.87 -66.74 -29.22
N CYS A 58 14.84 -67.01 -30.02
CA CYS A 58 13.64 -66.18 -30.06
C CYS A 58 13.00 -66.22 -28.68
N VAL A 59 13.05 -65.09 -27.96
CA VAL A 59 12.35 -64.95 -26.67
C VAL A 59 10.86 -64.93 -26.96
N SER A 60 10.17 -66.02 -26.64
CA SER A 60 8.72 -66.09 -26.69
C SER A 60 8.11 -65.07 -25.74
N ARG A 61 7.48 -64.05 -26.32
CA ARG A 61 6.70 -63.01 -25.66
C ARG A 61 5.43 -63.63 -25.09
N ARG A 62 5.51 -64.29 -23.93
CA ARG A 62 4.33 -64.63 -23.12
C ARG A 62 4.62 -64.32 -21.67
N PHE A 63 4.33 -63.09 -21.27
CA PHE A 63 3.70 -62.71 -19.99
C PHE A 63 3.31 -61.23 -20.11
N SER A 64 2.11 -60.99 -20.63
CA SER A 64 1.40 -59.71 -20.50
C SER A 64 -0.05 -60.01 -20.17
N THR A 65 -0.31 -60.12 -18.88
CA THR A 65 -1.58 -59.83 -18.21
C THR A 65 -1.12 -58.99 -17.01
N VAL A 66 -1.33 -57.69 -16.95
CA VAL A 66 -2.60 -56.99 -16.89
C VAL A 66 -2.33 -55.54 -17.33
N GLU A 67 -3.13 -55.00 -18.25
CA GLU A 67 -3.83 -53.71 -18.10
C GLU A 67 -4.55 -53.37 -19.42
N SER A 68 -5.87 -53.49 -19.35
CA SER A 68 -6.83 -52.95 -20.31
C SER A 68 -6.88 -51.43 -20.16
N ASN A 69 -6.53 -50.68 -21.21
CA ASN A 69 -7.46 -49.80 -21.92
C ASN A 69 -6.74 -48.73 -22.77
N LEU A 70 -7.21 -48.64 -24.02
CA LEU A 70 -7.25 -47.48 -24.92
C LEU A 70 -6.05 -47.19 -25.85
N ASN A 71 -6.28 -47.63 -27.10
CA ASN A 71 -6.25 -46.88 -28.35
C ASN A 71 -4.96 -46.72 -29.19
N HIS A 72 -5.19 -47.04 -30.46
CA HIS A 72 -4.60 -46.54 -31.71
C HIS A 72 -3.40 -47.26 -32.35
N SER A 73 -3.77 -48.18 -33.26
CA SER A 73 -3.40 -48.25 -34.68
C SER A 73 -1.96 -47.89 -35.09
N TYR A 74 -1.13 -48.93 -35.24
CA TYR A 74 -0.17 -49.02 -36.34
C TYR A 74 -0.06 -50.48 -36.79
N SER A 75 -0.53 -50.76 -37.99
CA SER A 75 -0.29 -52.00 -38.72
C SER A 75 1.16 -52.00 -39.23
N LEU A 76 1.93 -53.02 -38.85
CA LEU A 76 3.19 -53.34 -39.51
C LEU A 76 3.15 -54.80 -39.96
N ASN A 77 3.31 -54.96 -41.27
CA ASN A 77 3.32 -56.19 -42.02
C ASN A 77 4.39 -57.16 -41.51
N TYR A 78 4.00 -58.38 -41.20
CA TYR A 78 4.91 -59.50 -41.02
C TYR A 78 5.21 -60.14 -42.39
N CYS A 79 6.46 -60.03 -42.83
CA CYS A 79 6.99 -60.79 -43.96
C CYS A 79 7.34 -62.22 -43.54
N ASN A 80 7.04 -63.14 -44.46
CA ASN A 80 7.18 -64.58 -44.33
C ASN A 80 8.63 -65.08 -44.27
N ASN A 81 8.76 -66.22 -43.61
CA ASN A 81 9.61 -67.36 -43.96
C ASN A 81 11.08 -67.11 -44.33
N THR A 82 11.95 -67.32 -43.35
CA THR A 82 13.26 -67.95 -43.59
C THR A 82 13.42 -69.13 -42.64
N GLN A 83 13.27 -70.35 -43.17
CA GLN A 83 13.68 -71.58 -42.51
C GLN A 83 15.21 -71.56 -42.34
N ILE A 84 15.66 -71.34 -41.12
CA ILE A 84 17.06 -71.54 -40.74
C ILE A 84 17.20 -73.02 -40.34
N GLN A 85 17.81 -73.82 -41.20
CA GLN A 85 18.26 -75.18 -40.87
C GLN A 85 19.35 -75.10 -39.79
N TYR A 86 19.02 -75.49 -38.57
CA TYR A 86 20.00 -75.66 -37.50
C TYR A 86 20.71 -77.00 -37.68
N LYS A 87 22.03 -76.94 -37.87
CA LYS A 87 22.92 -78.12 -37.78
C LYS A 87 22.75 -78.76 -36.39
N SER A 88 22.47 -80.05 -36.37
CA SER A 88 22.37 -80.88 -35.17
C SER A 88 23.72 -80.95 -34.45
N VAL A 89 23.96 -80.03 -33.53
CA VAL A 89 25.11 -80.09 -32.62
C VAL A 89 24.78 -81.06 -31.47
N ASN A 90 25.70 -82.00 -31.24
CA ASN A 90 25.69 -83.05 -30.21
C ASN A 90 24.89 -82.74 -28.92
N LEU A 91 23.69 -83.31 -28.84
CA LEU A 91 22.71 -83.15 -27.75
C LEU A 91 23.14 -83.79 -26.40
N LEU A 92 24.15 -84.66 -26.42
CA LEU A 92 24.56 -85.45 -25.25
C LEU A 92 25.40 -84.66 -24.24
N LYS A 93 26.14 -83.61 -24.66
CA LYS A 93 26.94 -82.77 -23.74
C LYS A 93 26.12 -81.72 -22.98
N MET A 94 24.91 -81.38 -23.44
CA MET A 94 24.05 -80.38 -22.79
C MET A 94 23.24 -80.92 -21.60
N LYS A 95 23.07 -82.24 -21.48
CA LYS A 95 22.30 -82.83 -20.37
C LYS A 95 23.03 -82.75 -19.03
N GLU A 96 24.36 -82.89 -19.02
CA GLU A 96 25.16 -82.76 -17.79
C GLU A 96 25.25 -81.31 -17.31
N GLU A 97 25.39 -80.34 -18.22
CA GLU A 97 25.39 -78.90 -17.87
C GLU A 97 24.01 -78.40 -17.37
N CYS A 98 22.92 -79.09 -17.71
CA CYS A 98 21.57 -78.79 -17.21
C CYS A 98 21.35 -79.18 -15.74
N VAL A 99 22.07 -80.19 -15.21
CA VAL A 99 21.94 -80.60 -13.80
C VAL A 99 22.48 -79.51 -12.87
N ASP A 100 23.63 -78.93 -13.20
CA ASP A 100 24.22 -77.82 -12.45
C ASP A 100 23.31 -76.58 -12.46
N LEU A 101 22.63 -76.30 -13.58
CA LEU A 101 21.67 -75.20 -13.67
C LEU A 101 20.46 -75.39 -12.75
N ILE A 102 19.96 -76.63 -12.60
CA ILE A 102 18.87 -76.95 -11.67
C ILE A 102 19.33 -76.77 -10.22
N ILE A 103 20.55 -77.21 -9.88
CA ILE A 103 21.13 -77.03 -8.54
C ILE A 103 21.30 -75.54 -8.23
N ILE A 104 21.82 -74.77 -9.19
CA ILE A 104 21.96 -73.30 -9.07
C ILE A 104 20.59 -72.65 -8.91
N GLN A 105 19.58 -73.04 -9.70
CA GLN A 105 18.23 -72.47 -9.60
C GLN A 105 17.61 -72.74 -8.21
N ASN A 106 17.75 -73.96 -7.70
CA ASN A 106 17.19 -74.36 -6.41
C ASN A 106 17.93 -73.69 -5.24
N THR A 107 19.25 -73.59 -5.29
CA THR A 107 20.03 -72.85 -4.28
C THR A 107 19.70 -71.36 -4.32
N THR A 108 19.55 -70.77 -5.50
CA THR A 108 19.14 -69.36 -5.66
C THR A 108 17.74 -69.13 -5.10
N LYS A 109 16.77 -70.01 -5.38
CA LYS A 109 15.41 -69.95 -4.79
C LYS A 109 15.45 -70.02 -3.26
N LYS A 110 16.27 -70.91 -2.68
CA LYS A 110 16.45 -71.03 -1.22
C LYS A 110 17.08 -69.76 -0.62
N ILE A 111 18.10 -69.19 -1.26
CA ILE A 111 18.75 -67.95 -0.82
C ILE A 111 17.76 -66.78 -0.87
N VAL A 112 17.07 -66.60 -1.99
CA VAL A 112 16.06 -65.53 -2.16
C VAL A 112 14.96 -65.67 -1.12
N SER A 113 14.41 -66.87 -0.92
CA SER A 113 13.39 -67.13 0.11
C SER A 113 13.89 -66.79 1.51
N LYS A 114 15.13 -67.17 1.86
CA LYS A 114 15.74 -66.82 3.15
C LYS A 114 15.96 -65.31 3.32
N VAL A 115 16.42 -64.61 2.28
CA VAL A 115 16.59 -63.16 2.30
C VAL A 115 15.24 -62.44 2.44
N CYS A 116 14.22 -62.86 1.70
CA CYS A 116 12.87 -62.30 1.80
C CYS A 116 12.26 -62.52 3.19
N ARG A 117 12.42 -63.72 3.79
CA ARG A 117 11.98 -63.99 5.17
C ARG A 117 12.69 -63.09 6.18
N LEU A 118 14.01 -62.93 6.07
CA LEU A 118 14.77 -62.05 6.95
C LEU A 118 14.40 -60.57 6.80
N ASP A 119 14.13 -60.09 5.58
CA ASP A 119 13.67 -58.72 5.35
C ASP A 119 12.27 -58.48 5.93
N TYR A 120 11.36 -59.44 5.72
CA TYR A 120 10.02 -59.42 6.31
C TYR A 120 10.08 -59.37 7.85
N GLU A 121 10.89 -60.23 8.47
CA GLU A 121 11.07 -60.22 9.93
C GLU A 121 11.66 -58.91 10.44
N ARG A 122 12.66 -58.34 9.75
CA ARG A 122 13.22 -57.02 10.10
C ARG A 122 12.15 -55.92 10.02
N LYS A 123 11.34 -55.89 8.97
CA LYS A 123 10.25 -54.92 8.81
C LYS A 123 9.21 -55.08 9.91
N ARG A 124 8.80 -56.31 10.21
CA ARG A 124 7.88 -56.64 11.32
C ARG A 124 8.43 -56.18 12.66
N GLN A 125 9.70 -56.46 12.97
CA GLN A 125 10.34 -56.00 14.20
C GLN A 125 10.45 -54.47 14.27
N MET A 126 10.76 -53.80 13.16
CA MET A 126 10.80 -52.34 13.11
C MET A 126 9.42 -51.73 13.38
N GLN A 127 8.35 -52.30 12.80
CA GLN A 127 6.98 -51.85 13.03
C GLN A 127 6.55 -52.07 14.48
N ASN A 128 6.88 -53.21 15.08
CA ASN A 128 6.63 -53.48 16.50
C ASN A 128 7.37 -52.48 17.41
N ARG A 129 8.62 -52.11 17.09
CA ARG A 129 9.36 -51.07 17.82
C ARG A 129 8.71 -49.70 17.69
N LYS A 130 8.24 -49.32 16.49
CA LYS A 130 7.52 -48.07 16.25
C LYS A 130 6.23 -48.01 17.06
N GLN A 131 5.43 -49.08 17.07
CA GLN A 131 4.19 -49.16 17.85
C GLN A 131 4.45 -49.06 19.35
N LYS A 132 5.47 -49.75 19.88
CA LYS A 132 5.88 -49.63 21.29
C LYS A 132 6.32 -48.21 21.66
N LEU A 133 7.09 -47.56 20.80
CA LEU A 133 7.52 -46.17 21.02
C LEU A 133 6.31 -45.22 21.06
N ALA A 134 5.38 -45.36 20.11
CA ALA A 134 4.16 -44.56 20.04
C ALA A 134 3.28 -44.74 21.29
N SER A 135 3.08 -45.98 21.74
CA SER A 135 2.33 -46.29 22.95
C SER A 135 2.99 -45.66 24.20
N ASN A 136 4.31 -45.80 24.35
CA ASN A 136 5.04 -45.19 25.46
C ASN A 136 4.96 -43.65 25.43
N THR A 137 5.07 -43.02 24.26
CA THR A 137 4.89 -41.57 24.15
C THR A 137 3.46 -41.14 24.51
N CYS A 138 2.45 -41.90 24.09
CA CYS A 138 1.06 -41.62 24.45
C CYS A 138 0.84 -41.72 25.96
N MET A 139 1.31 -42.79 26.60
CA MET A 139 1.20 -42.97 28.06
C MET A 139 1.94 -41.87 28.84
N ASN A 140 3.13 -41.46 28.37
CA ASN A 140 3.87 -40.35 28.97
C ASN A 140 3.16 -38.99 28.80
N THR A 141 2.53 -38.74 27.66
CA THR A 141 1.75 -37.51 27.46
C THR A 141 0.49 -37.49 28.33
N LYS A 142 -0.22 -38.62 28.45
CA LYS A 142 -1.38 -38.76 29.34
C LYS A 142 -1.01 -38.53 30.80
N SER A 143 0.11 -39.11 31.27
CA SER A 143 0.58 -38.93 32.65
C SER A 143 0.97 -37.48 32.94
N LEU A 144 1.62 -36.78 32.00
CA LEU A 144 1.92 -35.35 32.09
C LEU A 144 0.65 -34.49 32.13
N ILE A 145 -0.33 -34.77 31.28
CA ILE A 145 -1.62 -34.05 31.27
C ILE A 145 -2.34 -34.20 32.61
N ILE A 146 -2.40 -35.43 33.16
CA ILE A 146 -3.01 -35.70 34.46
C ILE A 146 -2.27 -34.94 35.57
N LYS A 147 -0.92 -34.95 35.55
CA LYS A 147 -0.10 -34.21 36.51
C LYS A 147 -0.38 -32.70 36.46
N HIS A 148 -0.43 -32.11 35.27
CA HIS A 148 -0.76 -30.69 35.09
C HIS A 148 -2.19 -30.36 35.55
N ARG A 149 -3.16 -31.26 35.30
CA ARG A 149 -4.53 -31.10 35.78
C ARG A 149 -4.58 -31.09 37.31
N ARG A 150 -3.92 -32.06 37.96
CA ARG A 150 -3.83 -32.11 39.43
C ARG A 150 -3.17 -30.85 40.00
N GLN A 151 -2.08 -30.39 39.40
CA GLN A 151 -1.39 -29.16 39.83
C GLN A 151 -2.27 -27.91 39.67
N ARG A 152 -3.07 -27.83 38.59
CA ARG A 152 -4.01 -26.73 38.38
C ARG A 152 -5.13 -26.73 39.42
N ILE A 153 -5.73 -27.89 39.69
CA ILE A 153 -6.76 -28.04 40.73
C ILE A 153 -6.20 -27.64 42.08
N TRP A 154 -5.03 -28.17 42.46
CA TRP A 154 -4.35 -27.81 43.69
C TRP A 154 -4.05 -26.31 43.78
N SER A 155 -3.52 -25.69 42.71
CA SER A 155 -3.24 -24.25 42.71
C SER A 155 -4.51 -23.41 42.83
N ASN A 156 -5.61 -23.85 42.21
CA ASN A 156 -6.90 -23.18 42.30
C ASN A 156 -7.49 -23.28 43.72
N ASN A 157 -7.47 -24.48 44.32
CA ASN A 157 -7.93 -24.69 45.69
C ASN A 157 -7.07 -23.91 46.70
N LYS A 158 -5.75 -23.89 46.51
CA LYS A 158 -4.85 -23.09 47.36
C LYS A 158 -5.12 -21.59 47.19
N TYR A 159 -5.41 -21.14 45.98
CA TYR A 159 -5.77 -19.74 45.71
C TYR A 159 -7.14 -19.37 46.30
N SER A 160 -8.13 -20.27 46.34
CA SER A 160 -9.42 -19.98 46.98
C SER A 160 -9.35 -19.97 48.51
N GLN A 161 -8.56 -20.88 49.11
CA GLN A 161 -8.53 -21.06 50.56
C GLN A 161 -7.51 -20.18 51.29
N ASN A 162 -6.39 -19.82 50.67
CA ASN A 162 -5.30 -19.11 51.35
C ASN A 162 -5.12 -17.69 50.79
N SER A 163 -5.48 -16.67 51.59
CA SER A 163 -5.37 -15.24 51.23
C SER A 163 -3.93 -14.81 50.98
N GLN A 164 -2.99 -15.20 51.83
CA GLN A 164 -1.56 -14.86 51.71
C GLN A 164 -0.98 -15.41 50.39
N PHE A 165 -1.33 -16.65 50.02
CA PHE A 165 -0.92 -17.22 48.74
C PHE A 165 -1.51 -16.46 47.54
N ARG A 166 -2.74 -15.93 47.65
CA ARG A 166 -3.31 -15.07 46.60
C ARG A 166 -2.54 -13.77 46.46
N GLU A 167 -2.24 -13.11 47.56
CA GLU A 167 -1.52 -11.84 47.58
C GLU A 167 -0.13 -12.01 47.00
N GLU A 168 0.62 -13.03 47.45
CA GLU A 168 1.95 -13.34 46.92
C GLU A 168 1.91 -13.64 45.41
N LYS A 169 0.94 -14.45 44.96
CA LYS A 169 0.78 -14.75 43.53
C LYS A 169 0.42 -13.50 42.71
N ASN A 170 -0.41 -12.61 43.25
CA ASN A 170 -0.77 -11.35 42.61
C ASN A 170 0.41 -10.38 42.55
N GLN A 171 1.17 -10.24 43.64
CA GLN A 171 2.39 -9.44 43.68
C GLN A 171 3.43 -9.96 42.67
N ASN A 172 3.64 -11.27 42.63
CA ASN A 172 4.52 -11.90 41.65
C ASN A 172 4.05 -11.70 40.21
N ALA A 173 2.74 -11.77 39.95
CA ALA A 173 2.18 -11.50 38.62
C ALA A 173 2.35 -10.01 38.22
N ILE A 174 2.12 -9.08 39.15
CA ILE A 174 2.33 -7.64 38.92
C ILE A 174 3.81 -7.36 38.66
N LYS A 175 4.71 -7.93 39.46
CA LYS A 175 6.16 -7.80 39.28
C LYS A 175 6.59 -8.34 37.92
N TYR A 176 6.19 -9.57 37.58
CA TYR A 176 6.47 -10.15 36.27
C TYR A 176 5.95 -9.28 35.11
N PHE A 177 4.73 -8.77 35.21
CA PHE A 177 4.15 -7.91 34.18
C PHE A 177 4.91 -6.58 34.07
N ARG A 178 5.29 -5.97 35.19
CA ARG A 178 6.09 -4.74 35.24
C ARG A 178 7.46 -4.96 34.62
N ASP A 179 8.16 -6.02 35.00
CA ASP A 179 9.48 -6.37 34.48
C ASP A 179 9.40 -6.64 32.97
N LYS A 180 8.38 -7.39 32.53
CA LYS A 180 8.16 -7.66 31.10
C LYS A 180 7.80 -6.41 30.31
N TYR A 181 6.98 -5.52 30.86
CA TYR A 181 6.61 -4.26 30.22
C TYR A 181 7.81 -3.29 30.10
N ASN A 182 8.69 -3.28 31.11
CA ASN A 182 9.88 -2.43 31.10
C ASN A 182 10.97 -2.98 30.19
N ASN A 183 11.23 -4.29 30.23
CA ASN A 183 12.37 -4.91 29.57
C ASN A 183 12.07 -5.37 28.13
N ASN A 184 10.81 -5.58 27.76
CA ASN A 184 10.43 -6.08 26.44
C ASN A 184 9.59 -5.05 25.67
N ASN A 185 10.24 -4.36 24.73
CA ASN A 185 9.58 -3.32 23.93
C ASN A 185 8.42 -3.86 23.07
N ASN A 186 8.53 -5.07 22.53
CA ASN A 186 7.47 -5.69 21.73
C ASN A 186 6.23 -5.99 22.60
N PHE A 187 6.44 -6.53 23.80
CA PHE A 187 5.37 -6.73 24.78
C PHE A 187 4.69 -5.40 25.15
N ARG A 188 5.48 -4.36 25.42
CA ARG A 188 5.00 -3.01 25.72
C ARG A 188 4.13 -2.43 24.61
N MET A 189 4.56 -2.56 23.36
CA MET A 189 3.80 -2.04 22.21
C MET A 189 2.50 -2.82 21.99
N LYS A 190 2.54 -4.16 22.05
CA LYS A 190 1.32 -4.98 21.96
C LYS A 190 0.33 -4.67 23.07
N GLU A 191 0.82 -4.45 24.28
CA GLU A 191 -0.04 -4.14 25.42
C GLU A 191 -0.65 -2.73 25.31
N LYS A 192 0.10 -1.74 24.83
CA LYS A 192 -0.43 -0.40 24.53
C LYS A 192 -1.58 -0.47 23.51
N GLU A 193 -1.41 -1.23 22.43
CA GLU A 193 -2.46 -1.43 21.43
C GLU A 193 -3.67 -2.19 21.98
N ARG A 194 -3.44 -3.21 22.83
CA ARG A 194 -4.52 -3.94 23.51
C ARG A 194 -5.33 -3.02 24.43
N ILE A 195 -4.67 -2.20 25.24
CA ILE A 195 -5.31 -1.23 26.13
C ILE A 195 -6.07 -0.18 25.32
N LYS A 196 -5.45 0.37 24.26
CA LYS A 196 -6.09 1.34 23.37
C LYS A 196 -7.36 0.77 22.73
N THR A 197 -7.31 -0.45 22.21
CA THR A 197 -8.45 -1.14 21.60
C THR A 197 -9.55 -1.41 22.64
N HIS A 198 -9.18 -1.92 23.82
CA HIS A 198 -10.12 -2.14 24.91
C HIS A 198 -10.79 -0.85 25.39
N MET A 199 -10.02 0.23 25.58
CA MET A 199 -10.55 1.54 26.00
C MET A 199 -11.44 2.15 24.93
N SER A 200 -11.09 1.99 23.65
CA SER A 200 -11.93 2.41 22.53
C SER A 200 -13.26 1.67 22.53
N LEU A 201 -13.25 0.34 22.60
CA LEU A 201 -14.46 -0.49 22.67
C LEU A 201 -15.30 -0.16 23.90
N LYS A 202 -14.67 0.02 25.07
CA LYS A 202 -15.36 0.42 26.30
C LYS A 202 -16.01 1.80 26.15
N TYR A 203 -15.34 2.75 25.50
CA TYR A 203 -15.92 4.06 25.21
C TYR A 203 -17.09 3.97 24.21
N HIS A 204 -17.02 3.10 23.21
CA HIS A 204 -18.11 2.96 22.24
C HIS A 204 -19.33 2.25 22.82
N ASN A 205 -19.12 1.19 23.59
CA ASN A 205 -20.20 0.31 24.03
C ASN A 205 -20.81 0.71 25.38
N ASN A 206 -20.14 1.52 26.20
CA ASN A 206 -20.61 1.86 27.55
C ASN A 206 -20.89 3.37 27.68
N ALA A 207 -22.16 3.75 27.55
CA ALA A 207 -22.61 5.14 27.67
C ALA A 207 -22.27 5.76 29.04
N LYS A 208 -22.45 5.00 30.14
CA LYS A 208 -22.09 5.45 31.49
C LYS A 208 -20.60 5.76 31.61
N PHE A 209 -19.75 4.90 31.03
CA PHE A 209 -18.31 5.12 30.99
C PHE A 209 -17.94 6.37 30.17
N ARG A 210 -18.61 6.63 29.03
CA ARG A 210 -18.40 7.88 28.26
C ARG A 210 -18.70 9.11 29.08
N VAL A 211 -19.87 9.16 29.71
CA VAL A 211 -20.29 10.31 30.53
C VAL A 211 -19.30 10.51 31.67
N GLN A 212 -18.94 9.44 32.40
CA GLN A 212 -17.98 9.54 33.50
C GLN A 212 -16.59 10.00 33.02
N ASN A 213 -16.08 9.46 31.91
CA ASN A 213 -14.79 9.84 31.35
C ASN A 213 -14.80 11.30 30.86
N ASN A 214 -15.88 11.76 30.21
CA ASN A 214 -16.03 13.14 29.76
C ASN A 214 -16.11 14.11 30.95
N THR A 215 -16.85 13.74 32.00
CA THR A 215 -16.93 14.53 33.24
C THR A 215 -15.55 14.61 33.92
N GLN A 216 -14.82 13.49 34.01
CA GLN A 216 -13.49 13.50 34.61
C GLN A 216 -12.48 14.28 33.77
N ALA A 217 -12.52 14.16 32.44
CA ALA A 217 -11.68 14.93 31.52
C ALA A 217 -11.98 16.43 31.63
N SER A 218 -13.26 16.80 31.74
CA SER A 218 -13.70 18.18 31.93
C SER A 218 -13.19 18.75 33.27
N ARG A 219 -13.36 18.00 34.38
CA ARG A 219 -12.82 18.39 35.69
C ARG A 219 -11.31 18.57 35.68
N ARG A 220 -10.55 17.64 35.06
CA ARG A 220 -9.09 17.77 34.91
C ARG A 220 -8.71 19.01 34.11
N THR A 221 -9.43 19.31 33.04
CA THR A 221 -9.19 20.48 32.20
C THR A 221 -9.50 21.77 32.95
N LEU A 222 -10.61 21.81 33.69
CA LEU A 222 -11.00 22.94 34.53
C LEU A 222 -9.97 23.18 35.65
N ASN A 223 -9.57 22.13 36.36
CA ASN A 223 -8.53 22.22 37.40
C ASN A 223 -7.20 22.72 36.83
N LYS A 224 -6.80 22.26 35.64
CA LYS A 224 -5.61 22.81 34.94
C LYS A 224 -5.77 24.28 34.59
N TYR A 225 -6.94 24.70 34.13
CA TYR A 225 -7.22 26.10 33.78
C TYR A 225 -7.17 27.02 35.03
N HIS A 226 -7.70 26.56 36.16
CA HIS A 226 -7.66 27.32 37.41
C HIS A 226 -6.26 27.34 38.03
N ASN A 227 -5.59 26.19 38.15
CA ASN A 227 -4.35 26.09 38.91
C ASN A 227 -3.10 26.50 38.11
N ASN A 228 -3.15 26.50 36.77
CA ASN A 228 -2.00 26.82 35.94
C ASN A 228 -2.26 28.08 35.08
N THR A 229 -1.60 29.17 35.45
CA THR A 229 -1.69 30.49 34.77
C THR A 229 -1.25 30.43 33.31
N THR A 230 -0.22 29.64 32.98
CA THR A 230 0.29 29.48 31.61
C THR A 230 -0.70 28.73 30.71
N VAL A 231 -1.39 27.72 31.26
CA VAL A 231 -2.45 26.99 30.54
C VAL A 231 -3.65 27.92 30.33
N ARG A 232 -3.99 28.72 31.35
CA ARG A 232 -5.07 29.70 31.29
C ARG A 232 -4.82 30.75 30.20
N SER A 233 -3.62 31.32 30.13
CA SER A 233 -3.28 32.33 29.12
C SER A 233 -3.31 31.74 27.71
N LYS A 234 -2.73 30.54 27.51
CA LYS A 234 -2.77 29.83 26.21
C LYS A 234 -4.20 29.54 25.76
N ILE A 235 -5.07 29.06 26.66
CA ILE A 235 -6.48 28.79 26.34
C ILE A 235 -7.22 30.09 25.98
N LYS A 236 -6.98 31.19 26.70
CA LYS A 236 -7.57 32.50 26.37
C LYS A 236 -7.12 33.01 24.99
N THR A 237 -5.82 32.92 24.70
CA THR A 237 -5.27 33.34 23.39
C THR A 237 -5.85 32.51 22.26
N ARG A 238 -5.89 31.18 22.40
CA ARG A 238 -6.47 30.28 21.40
C ARG A 238 -7.96 30.56 21.19
N SER A 239 -8.71 30.71 22.28
CA SER A 239 -10.15 31.02 22.20
C SER A 239 -10.40 32.35 21.49
N LYS A 240 -9.54 33.36 21.69
CA LYS A 240 -9.60 34.65 20.98
C LYS A 240 -9.32 34.49 19.48
N ILE A 241 -8.29 33.73 19.12
CA ILE A 241 -7.96 33.45 17.70
C ILE A 241 -9.10 32.69 17.03
N ASP A 242 -9.61 31.62 17.66
CA ASP A 242 -10.70 30.81 17.14
C ASP A 242 -11.98 31.65 16.95
N MET A 243 -12.27 32.56 17.89
CA MET A 243 -13.40 33.49 17.79
C MET A 243 -13.22 34.44 16.61
N LEU A 244 -12.04 35.05 16.45
CA LEU A 244 -11.74 35.95 15.32
C LEU A 244 -11.85 35.21 13.99
N HIS A 245 -11.28 34.01 13.90
CA HIS A 245 -11.37 33.18 12.70
C HIS A 245 -12.82 32.88 12.34
N LYS A 246 -13.64 32.44 13.31
CA LYS A 246 -15.08 32.23 13.10
C LYS A 246 -15.81 33.51 12.70
N TYR A 247 -15.47 34.64 13.31
CA TYR A 247 -16.07 35.94 13.03
C TYR A 247 -15.77 36.44 11.60
N HIS A 248 -14.57 36.19 11.08
CA HIS A 248 -14.20 36.62 9.73
C HIS A 248 -14.62 35.61 8.66
N ALA A 249 -14.55 34.31 8.93
CA ALA A 249 -14.85 33.26 7.96
C ALA A 249 -16.35 32.99 7.77
N ASN A 250 -17.18 33.20 8.81
CA ASN A 250 -18.60 32.84 8.78
C ASN A 250 -19.48 34.08 8.99
N SER A 251 -20.20 34.49 7.94
CA SER A 251 -21.10 35.64 7.96
C SER A 251 -22.26 35.48 8.93
N ASP A 252 -22.80 34.28 9.08
CA ASP A 252 -23.94 34.00 9.95
C ASP A 252 -23.52 34.06 11.42
N PHE A 253 -22.40 33.43 11.75
CA PHE A 253 -21.79 33.54 13.09
C PHE A 253 -21.51 35.02 13.42
N ARG A 254 -20.98 35.78 12.47
CA ARG A 254 -20.73 37.22 12.62
C ARG A 254 -22.02 38.00 12.90
N ASN A 255 -23.08 37.74 12.14
CA ASN A 255 -24.35 38.43 12.30
C ASN A 255 -25.02 38.06 13.63
N GLN A 256 -25.05 36.79 14.00
CA GLN A 256 -25.55 36.32 15.30
C GLN A 256 -24.73 36.86 16.47
N TYR A 257 -23.40 36.91 16.34
CA TYR A 257 -22.53 37.51 17.35
C TYR A 257 -22.82 39.02 17.51
N LYS A 258 -22.96 39.77 16.41
CA LYS A 258 -23.37 41.18 16.44
C LYS A 258 -24.73 41.39 17.12
N ALA A 259 -25.72 40.55 16.80
CA ALA A 259 -27.05 40.61 17.42
C ALA A 259 -26.97 40.38 18.94
N ARG A 260 -26.27 39.32 19.38
CA ARG A 260 -26.05 39.02 20.80
C ARG A 260 -25.28 40.12 21.53
N MET A 261 -24.22 40.65 20.92
CA MET A 261 -23.49 41.76 21.51
C MET A 261 -24.35 43.01 21.64
N LYS A 262 -25.22 43.29 20.65
CA LYS A 262 -26.17 44.41 20.71
C LYS A 262 -27.15 44.23 21.88
N THR A 263 -27.74 43.04 22.03
CA THR A 263 -28.66 42.75 23.15
C THR A 263 -27.97 42.82 24.50
N ASP A 264 -26.75 42.29 24.63
CA ASP A 264 -25.98 42.31 25.88
C ASP A 264 -25.55 43.72 26.29
N VAL A 265 -25.17 44.55 25.32
CA VAL A 265 -24.84 45.97 25.56
C VAL A 265 -26.08 46.74 25.99
N LEU A 266 -27.21 46.57 25.31
CA LEU A 266 -28.47 47.22 25.70
C LEU A 266 -28.92 46.77 27.08
N LYS A 267 -28.91 45.46 27.37
CA LYS A 267 -29.26 44.93 28.68
C LYS A 267 -28.40 45.56 29.78
N ARG A 268 -27.07 45.58 29.62
CA ARG A 268 -26.15 46.22 30.57
C ARG A 268 -26.38 47.71 30.72
N TYR A 269 -26.74 48.40 29.64
CA TYR A 269 -27.04 49.83 29.67
C TYR A 269 -28.31 50.13 30.46
N TYR A 270 -29.37 49.32 30.33
CA TYR A 270 -30.60 49.50 31.07
C TYR A 270 -30.50 49.06 32.53
N THR A 271 -29.80 47.96 32.82
CA THR A 271 -29.73 47.41 34.19
C THR A 271 -28.68 48.10 35.06
N ASN A 272 -27.58 48.58 34.50
CA ASN A 272 -26.49 49.14 35.27
C ASN A 272 -26.41 50.67 35.11
N HIS A 273 -26.91 51.38 36.12
CA HIS A 273 -26.93 52.84 36.17
C HIS A 273 -25.52 53.46 35.97
N SER A 274 -24.47 52.87 36.56
CA SER A 274 -23.10 53.37 36.42
C SER A 274 -22.58 53.28 34.98
N ILE A 275 -22.94 52.23 34.23
CA ILE A 275 -22.58 52.07 32.82
C ILE A 275 -23.28 53.13 31.99
N ARG A 276 -24.57 53.39 32.28
CA ARG A 276 -25.38 54.41 31.62
C ARG A 276 -24.80 55.82 31.82
N LEU A 277 -24.50 56.20 33.06
CA LEU A 277 -23.88 57.50 33.36
C LEU A 277 -22.53 57.66 32.65
N LYS A 278 -21.66 56.63 32.69
CA LYS A 278 -20.39 56.64 31.95
C LYS A 278 -20.55 56.74 30.44
N ALA A 279 -21.63 56.20 29.88
CA ALA A 279 -21.93 56.31 28.45
C ALA A 279 -22.41 57.72 28.09
N ILE A 280 -23.29 58.31 28.90
CA ILE A 280 -23.74 59.70 28.76
C ILE A 280 -22.55 60.66 28.88
N GLN A 281 -21.71 60.51 29.89
CA GLN A 281 -20.53 61.35 30.07
C GLN A 281 -19.55 61.24 28.89
N ARG A 282 -19.36 60.04 28.34
CA ARG A 282 -18.53 59.84 27.13
C ARG A 282 -19.14 60.53 25.91
N ALA A 283 -20.45 60.47 25.74
CA ALA A 283 -21.16 61.16 24.67
C ALA A 283 -21.02 62.70 24.80
N LEU A 284 -21.19 63.24 26.01
CA LEU A 284 -20.99 64.66 26.30
C LEU A 284 -19.54 65.08 26.04
N ASN A 285 -18.56 64.34 26.55
CA ASN A 285 -17.15 64.63 26.30
C ASN A 285 -16.80 64.58 24.80
N SER A 286 -17.36 63.62 24.06
CA SER A 286 -17.20 63.53 22.61
C SER A 286 -17.86 64.72 21.90
N TYR A 287 -19.03 65.14 22.34
CA TYR A 287 -19.71 66.33 21.84
C TYR A 287 -18.86 67.57 22.09
N HIS A 288 -18.41 67.83 23.33
CA HIS A 288 -17.57 68.99 23.65
C HIS A 288 -16.28 69.02 22.84
N LYS A 289 -15.59 67.87 22.67
CA LYS A 289 -14.39 67.78 21.82
C LYS A 289 -14.68 68.09 20.35
N ASN A 290 -15.81 67.61 19.84
CA ASN A 290 -16.18 67.75 18.43
C ASN A 290 -16.93 69.05 18.09
N ASN A 291 -17.41 69.77 19.10
CA ASN A 291 -18.22 70.98 18.94
C ASN A 291 -17.40 72.27 19.00
N THR A 292 -16.06 72.16 18.99
CA THR A 292 -15.18 73.30 18.84
C THR A 292 -15.38 73.94 17.46
N LEU A 293 -15.29 75.27 17.39
CA LEU A 293 -15.38 76.02 16.13
C LEU A 293 -14.40 75.45 15.08
N MET A 294 -13.19 75.09 15.50
CA MET A 294 -12.18 74.45 14.68
C MET A 294 -12.67 73.13 14.04
N THR A 295 -13.32 72.25 14.82
CA THR A 295 -13.83 70.97 14.31
C THR A 295 -15.02 71.16 13.37
N ARG A 296 -15.88 72.16 13.64
CA ARG A 296 -16.98 72.53 12.73
C ARG A 296 -16.43 73.04 11.40
N ASN A 297 -15.43 73.92 11.42
CA ASN A 297 -14.77 74.44 10.22
C ASN A 297 -14.09 73.31 9.43
N LEU A 298 -13.37 72.40 10.10
CA LEU A 298 -12.76 71.24 9.43
C LEU A 298 -13.80 70.32 8.79
N ARG A 299 -14.95 70.07 9.43
CA ARG A 299 -16.05 69.31 8.83
C ARG A 299 -16.63 70.02 7.61
N GLN A 300 -16.80 71.34 7.68
CA GLN A 300 -17.30 72.13 6.57
C GLN A 300 -16.33 72.09 5.39
N LEU A 301 -15.03 72.28 5.63
CA LEU A 301 -13.97 72.18 4.62
C LEU A 301 -13.90 70.77 4.01
N TYR A 302 -14.00 69.72 4.84
CA TYR A 302 -14.04 68.34 4.35
C TYR A 302 -15.27 68.10 3.45
N ASN A 303 -16.45 68.57 3.86
CA ASN A 303 -17.67 68.43 3.07
C ASN A 303 -17.59 69.23 1.77
N GLN A 304 -17.06 70.45 1.80
CA GLN A 304 -16.80 71.25 0.60
C GLN A 304 -15.84 70.53 -0.36
N ARG A 305 -14.70 70.05 0.12
CA ARG A 305 -13.76 69.26 -0.67
C ARG A 305 -14.40 68.00 -1.25
N ARG A 306 -15.22 67.30 -0.47
CA ARG A 306 -15.94 66.11 -0.94
C ARG A 306 -16.94 66.45 -2.05
N CYS A 307 -17.64 67.58 -1.96
CA CYS A 307 -18.54 68.06 -3.02
C CYS A 307 -17.76 68.45 -4.28
N ILE A 308 -16.63 69.15 -4.14
CA ILE A 308 -15.74 69.52 -5.25
C ILE A 308 -15.22 68.26 -5.95
N LEU A 309 -14.65 67.30 -5.21
CA LEU A 309 -14.14 66.06 -5.78
C LEU A 309 -15.23 65.25 -6.50
N LYS A 310 -16.46 65.23 -5.97
CA LYS A 310 -17.59 64.58 -6.67
C LYS A 310 -17.93 65.29 -7.98
N LYS A 311 -17.92 66.63 -7.98
CA LYS A 311 -18.18 67.47 -9.16
C LYS A 311 -17.07 67.29 -10.21
N ASP A 312 -15.80 67.28 -9.79
CA ASP A 312 -14.66 67.06 -10.67
C ASP A 312 -14.66 65.64 -11.26
N ALA A 313 -15.01 64.63 -10.46
CA ALA A 313 -15.15 63.26 -10.95
C ALA A 313 -16.27 63.13 -12.00
N THR A 314 -17.37 63.86 -11.85
CA THR A 314 -18.44 63.90 -12.86
C THR A 314 -18.00 64.69 -14.10
N ILE A 315 -17.32 65.83 -13.95
CA ILE A 315 -16.79 66.59 -15.08
C ILE A 315 -15.75 65.78 -15.86
N GLN A 316 -14.83 65.09 -15.18
CA GLN A 316 -13.84 64.23 -15.80
C GLN A 316 -14.48 63.04 -16.52
N SER A 317 -15.51 62.41 -15.94
CA SER A 317 -16.21 61.31 -16.63
C SER A 317 -16.89 61.81 -17.91
N HIS A 318 -17.53 62.99 -17.88
CA HIS A 318 -18.15 63.59 -19.07
C HIS A 318 -17.12 64.03 -20.13
N GLN A 319 -15.99 64.64 -19.73
CA GLN A 319 -14.94 65.05 -20.66
C GLN A 319 -14.24 63.84 -21.31
N CYS A 320 -14.06 62.74 -20.58
CA CYS A 320 -13.43 61.53 -21.10
C CYS A 320 -14.35 60.86 -22.15
N ILE A 321 -15.66 60.82 -21.91
CA ILE A 321 -16.65 60.29 -22.86
C ILE A 321 -16.67 61.12 -24.16
N LEU A 322 -16.63 62.46 -24.06
CA LEU A 322 -16.65 63.33 -25.24
C LEU A 322 -15.33 63.32 -26.02
N LYS A 323 -14.17 63.33 -25.34
CA LYS A 323 -12.86 63.33 -26.00
C LYS A 323 -12.47 61.97 -26.59
N HIS A 324 -12.89 60.88 -25.96
CA HIS A 324 -12.55 59.53 -26.40
C HIS A 324 -13.70 58.78 -27.07
N GLY A 325 -14.89 59.37 -27.20
CA GLY A 325 -16.04 58.75 -27.86
C GLY A 325 -15.72 58.30 -29.29
N ASN A 326 -15.09 59.17 -30.09
CA ASN A 326 -14.69 58.84 -31.45
C ASN A 326 -13.60 57.76 -31.50
N LEU A 327 -12.62 57.82 -30.60
CA LEU A 327 -11.54 56.84 -30.48
C LEU A 327 -12.06 55.47 -30.04
N TYR A 328 -13.03 55.45 -29.12
CA TYR A 328 -13.71 54.24 -28.67
C TYR A 328 -14.56 53.62 -29.78
N ILE A 329 -15.31 54.44 -30.53
CA ILE A 329 -16.09 53.98 -31.68
C ILE A 329 -15.17 53.43 -32.78
N GLN A 330 -14.04 54.10 -33.06
CA GLN A 330 -13.04 53.61 -34.02
C GLN A 330 -12.42 52.28 -33.55
N ASN A 331 -12.01 52.18 -32.29
CA ASN A 331 -11.45 50.96 -31.73
C ASN A 331 -12.47 49.81 -31.73
N ILE A 332 -13.75 50.07 -31.48
CA ILE A 332 -14.81 49.06 -31.62
C ILE A 332 -14.98 48.63 -33.07
N LYS A 333 -14.96 49.57 -34.03
CA LYS A 333 -15.05 49.22 -35.46
C LYS A 333 -13.87 48.37 -35.90
N GLU A 334 -12.66 48.71 -35.47
CA GLU A 334 -11.45 47.94 -35.75
C GLU A 334 -11.49 46.56 -35.08
N PHE A 335 -11.90 46.49 -33.81
CA PHE A 335 -12.10 45.23 -33.10
C PHE A 335 -13.12 44.33 -33.79
N ARG A 336 -14.25 44.88 -34.28
CA ARG A 336 -15.24 44.13 -35.05
C ARG A 336 -14.66 43.59 -36.36
N LYS A 337 -13.84 44.36 -37.08
CA LYS A 337 -13.13 43.89 -38.27
C LYS A 337 -12.17 42.73 -37.95
N ILE A 338 -11.48 42.80 -36.81
CA ILE A 338 -10.58 41.73 -36.36
C ILE A 338 -11.37 40.45 -36.03
N ILE A 339 -12.50 40.56 -35.33
CA ILE A 339 -13.34 39.41 -34.96
C ILE A 339 -14.02 38.78 -36.18
N GLN A 340 -14.37 39.58 -37.20
CA GLN A 340 -15.04 39.09 -38.40
C GLN A 340 -14.22 38.02 -39.13
N ASN A 341 -12.89 38.06 -39.01
CA ASN A 341 -12.01 37.04 -39.58
C ASN A 341 -11.93 35.75 -38.75
N GLY A 342 -12.64 35.65 -37.62
CA GLY A 342 -12.70 34.43 -36.80
C GLY A 342 -11.37 34.02 -36.16
N PRO A 343 -11.39 33.16 -35.13
CA PRO A 343 -10.19 32.53 -34.61
C PRO A 343 -9.81 31.32 -35.49
N ASP A 344 -9.24 31.59 -36.66
CA ASP A 344 -8.90 30.55 -37.65
C ASP A 344 -7.65 29.72 -37.29
N TYR A 345 -6.90 30.11 -36.27
CA TYR A 345 -5.60 29.52 -35.96
C TYR A 345 -5.65 28.71 -34.68
N VAL A 346 -5.30 27.42 -34.73
CA VAL A 346 -5.27 26.56 -33.53
C VAL A 346 -3.84 26.41 -33.01
N CYS A 347 -3.63 26.70 -31.72
CA CYS A 347 -2.34 26.56 -31.06
C CYS A 347 -1.93 25.09 -30.90
N ILE A 348 -0.69 24.74 -31.29
CA ILE A 348 -0.13 23.38 -31.19
C ILE A 348 -0.13 22.87 -29.75
N SER A 349 0.33 23.69 -28.82
CA SER A 349 0.64 23.23 -27.46
C SER A 349 -0.60 23.06 -26.59
N CYS A 350 -1.67 23.82 -26.85
CA CYS A 350 -2.84 23.87 -25.96
C CYS A 350 -4.19 23.72 -26.68
N GLY A 351 -4.23 23.62 -28.01
CA GLY A 351 -5.46 23.43 -28.78
C GLY A 351 -6.41 24.63 -28.79
N LEU A 352 -5.97 25.79 -28.28
CA LEU A 352 -6.77 27.02 -28.27
C LEU A 352 -6.88 27.60 -29.68
N ALA A 353 -8.10 27.92 -30.12
CA ALA A 353 -8.35 28.73 -31.31
C ALA A 353 -8.01 30.20 -31.02
N LEU A 354 -7.23 30.81 -31.89
CA LEU A 354 -6.58 32.11 -31.76
C LEU A 354 -6.79 32.91 -33.04
N PHE A 355 -6.81 34.23 -32.89
CA PHE A 355 -6.84 35.15 -34.03
C PHE A 355 -5.46 35.28 -34.67
N ARG A 356 -5.42 35.71 -35.94
CA ARG A 356 -4.18 35.89 -36.72
C ARG A 356 -3.11 36.73 -36.02
N ASN A 357 -3.53 37.75 -35.26
CA ASN A 357 -2.65 38.64 -34.51
C ASN A 357 -2.11 38.04 -33.20
N GLN A 358 -2.65 36.89 -32.75
CA GLN A 358 -2.23 36.20 -31.53
C GLN A 358 -1.28 35.03 -31.79
N VAL A 359 -0.99 34.74 -33.06
CA VAL A 359 -0.14 33.62 -33.47
C VAL A 359 1.13 34.11 -34.16
N ILE A 360 2.25 33.43 -33.86
CA ILE A 360 3.50 33.64 -34.60
C ILE A 360 3.54 32.63 -35.73
N PRO A 361 3.82 33.04 -36.99
CA PRO A 361 3.89 32.13 -38.11
C PRO A 361 4.90 31.00 -37.86
N PHE A 362 4.47 29.75 -38.00
CA PHE A 362 5.36 28.60 -37.85
C PHE A 362 6.23 28.48 -39.10
N ILE A 363 7.49 28.92 -38.99
CA ILE A 363 8.49 28.78 -40.08
C ILE A 363 9.11 27.40 -39.97
N LYS A 364 8.72 26.50 -40.88
CA LYS A 364 9.08 25.08 -40.88
C LYS A 364 10.59 24.86 -40.87
N GLU A 365 11.36 25.69 -41.59
CA GLU A 365 12.82 25.55 -41.67
C GLU A 365 13.53 25.77 -40.33
N LYS A 366 12.98 26.61 -39.43
CA LYS A 366 13.63 26.92 -38.14
C LYS A 366 13.50 25.81 -37.09
N TYR A 367 12.51 24.92 -37.24
CA TYR A 367 12.15 23.97 -36.17
C TYR A 367 12.28 22.49 -36.57
N ILE A 368 12.47 22.18 -37.86
CA ILE A 368 12.66 20.79 -38.31
C ILE A 368 14.15 20.52 -38.48
N LYS A 369 14.73 19.77 -37.53
CA LYS A 369 16.02 19.09 -37.74
C LYS A 369 15.80 17.93 -38.72
N GLU A 370 16.76 17.70 -39.61
CA GLU A 370 16.65 16.70 -40.71
C GLU A 370 16.27 15.29 -40.23
N SER A 371 16.61 14.95 -38.99
CA SER A 371 16.42 13.64 -38.34
C SER A 371 14.96 13.25 -37.97
N MET A 372 13.95 14.07 -38.28
CA MET A 372 12.55 13.76 -37.93
C MET A 372 11.83 12.90 -38.99
N SER A 373 11.00 11.94 -38.55
CA SER A 373 10.23 11.03 -39.43
C SER A 373 9.22 11.79 -40.33
N PHE A 374 8.90 11.19 -41.48
CA PHE A 374 8.03 11.78 -42.50
C PHE A 374 6.60 12.06 -42.01
N GLU A 375 6.01 11.19 -41.17
CA GLU A 375 4.68 11.42 -40.59
C GLU A 375 4.66 12.60 -39.62
N VAL A 376 5.74 12.78 -38.85
CA VAL A 376 5.90 13.94 -37.95
C VAL A 376 6.05 15.22 -38.77
N LYS A 377 6.82 15.19 -39.87
CA LYS A 377 6.98 16.31 -40.80
C LYS A 377 5.68 16.69 -41.53
N LYS A 378 4.75 15.74 -41.72
CA LYS A 378 3.42 15.97 -42.32
C LYS A 378 2.44 16.61 -41.32
N LYS A 379 2.43 16.16 -40.06
CA LYS A 379 1.59 16.73 -38.98
C LYS A 379 1.97 18.17 -38.58
N ILE A 380 3.23 18.57 -38.73
CA ILE A 380 3.70 19.91 -38.32
C ILE A 380 3.23 21.04 -39.27
N ARG A 381 2.89 20.75 -40.53
CA ARG A 381 2.57 21.77 -41.55
C ARG A 381 1.30 22.59 -41.31
N SER A 382 0.47 22.25 -40.31
CA SER A 382 -0.90 22.75 -40.16
C SER A 382 -1.18 23.57 -38.89
N TYR A 383 -0.16 24.03 -38.14
CA TYR A 383 -0.40 24.57 -36.80
C TYR A 383 0.58 25.69 -36.37
N PHE A 384 0.14 26.61 -35.49
CA PHE A 384 0.90 27.80 -35.08
C PHE A 384 1.18 27.86 -33.56
N ASN A 385 2.22 28.58 -33.14
CA ASN A 385 2.63 28.72 -31.73
C ASN A 385 2.04 29.99 -31.08
N HIS A 386 1.64 29.87 -29.82
CA HIS A 386 1.18 30.98 -28.98
C HIS A 386 2.35 31.90 -28.61
N ILE A 387 2.16 33.23 -28.69
CA ILE A 387 3.19 34.26 -28.42
C ILE A 387 3.85 34.11 -27.03
N SER A 388 3.17 33.50 -26.05
CA SER A 388 3.68 33.34 -24.69
C SER A 388 4.82 32.31 -24.51
N PHE A 389 5.38 31.74 -25.58
CA PHE A 389 6.47 30.74 -25.52
C PHE A 389 7.88 31.33 -25.70
N THR A 390 8.02 32.65 -25.77
CA THR A 390 9.30 33.29 -26.13
C THR A 390 10.37 33.29 -25.05
N GLU A 391 10.13 32.78 -23.85
CA GLU A 391 11.17 32.56 -22.84
C GLU A 391 10.98 31.16 -22.24
N GLN A 392 12.07 30.50 -21.84
CA GLN A 392 12.20 29.07 -21.48
C GLN A 392 11.35 28.57 -20.29
N GLN A 393 10.25 29.24 -19.96
CA GLN A 393 9.35 28.87 -18.88
C GLN A 393 8.04 28.32 -19.45
N LEU A 394 7.80 27.03 -19.20
CA LEU A 394 6.49 26.42 -19.39
C LEU A 394 5.44 27.26 -18.64
N PRO A 395 4.28 27.56 -19.25
CA PRO A 395 3.21 28.27 -18.55
C PRO A 395 2.89 27.59 -17.23
N SER A 396 2.71 28.35 -16.15
CA SER A 396 2.58 27.82 -14.78
C SER A 396 1.50 26.74 -14.62
N ARG A 397 0.49 26.73 -15.51
CA ARG A 397 -0.54 25.68 -15.57
C ARG A 397 -0.02 24.32 -16.03
N VAL A 398 0.96 24.25 -16.93
CA VAL A 398 1.56 23.00 -17.41
C VAL A 398 2.38 22.35 -16.30
N LEU A 399 3.08 23.16 -15.50
CA LEU A 399 3.85 22.68 -14.34
C LEU A 399 2.96 22.11 -13.22
N LEU A 400 1.79 22.72 -12.98
CA LEU A 400 0.85 22.27 -11.94
C LEU A 400 0.10 20.99 -12.31
N SER A 401 -0.15 20.75 -13.59
CA SER A 401 -0.91 19.59 -14.08
C SER A 401 -0.05 18.39 -14.47
N LYS A 402 1.29 18.51 -14.44
CA LYS A 402 2.22 17.47 -14.92
C LYS A 402 1.88 16.90 -16.32
N LEU A 403 1.15 17.65 -17.15
CA LEU A 403 0.57 17.18 -18.42
C LEU A 403 -0.46 16.05 -18.30
N GLU A 404 -0.90 15.70 -17.08
CA GLU A 404 -1.98 14.75 -16.87
C GLU A 404 -3.33 15.47 -17.07
N VAL A 405 -3.94 15.26 -18.22
CA VAL A 405 -5.33 15.67 -18.47
C VAL A 405 -6.22 14.68 -17.73
N SER A 406 -6.89 15.13 -16.67
CA SER A 406 -7.86 14.27 -15.97
C SER A 406 -8.94 13.85 -16.97
N GLU A 407 -9.27 12.56 -17.00
CA GLU A 407 -10.29 12.03 -17.90
C GLU A 407 -11.59 12.83 -17.76
N ILE A 408 -12.19 13.19 -18.91
CA ILE A 408 -13.47 13.89 -18.95
C ILE A 408 -14.49 13.03 -18.19
N PRO A 409 -15.16 13.57 -17.15
CA PRO A 409 -16.21 12.87 -16.42
C PRO A 409 -17.19 12.21 -17.39
N SER A 410 -17.59 10.98 -17.12
CA SER A 410 -18.44 10.17 -18.01
C SER A 410 -19.75 10.88 -18.38
N GLU A 411 -20.22 11.76 -17.50
CA GLU A 411 -21.39 12.61 -17.61
C GLU A 411 -21.23 13.67 -18.71
N LEU A 412 -20.02 14.19 -18.92
CA LEU A 412 -19.72 15.20 -19.92
C LEU A 412 -19.40 14.61 -21.31
N LYS A 413 -19.11 13.31 -21.39
CA LYS A 413 -18.85 12.62 -22.68
C LYS A 413 -20.09 12.53 -23.58
N ARG A 414 -21.29 12.58 -22.99
CA ARG A 414 -22.57 12.41 -23.69
C ARG A 414 -23.25 13.72 -24.13
N LEU A 415 -22.65 14.87 -23.83
CA LEU A 415 -23.24 16.16 -24.18
C LEU A 415 -23.21 16.42 -25.69
N ASN A 416 -24.29 17.00 -26.21
CA ASN A 416 -24.33 17.51 -27.57
C ASN A 416 -23.51 18.81 -27.71
N ASN A 417 -23.29 19.29 -28.93
CA ASN A 417 -22.41 20.45 -29.17
C ASN A 417 -22.91 21.75 -28.51
N LEU A 418 -24.23 21.93 -28.42
CA LEU A 418 -24.83 23.10 -27.77
C LEU A 418 -24.62 23.05 -26.25
N GLU A 419 -24.84 21.89 -25.64
CA GLU A 419 -24.65 21.66 -24.21
C GLU A 419 -23.20 21.82 -23.80
N LYS A 420 -22.24 21.34 -24.60
CA LYS A 420 -20.80 21.59 -24.38
C LYS A 420 -20.52 23.08 -24.30
N HIS A 421 -21.13 23.87 -25.19
CA HIS A 421 -20.98 25.33 -25.21
C HIS A 421 -21.58 25.99 -23.96
N LEU A 422 -22.77 25.56 -23.55
CA LEU A 422 -23.46 26.10 -22.37
C LEU A 422 -22.75 25.72 -21.06
N VAL A 423 -22.23 24.50 -20.97
CA VAL A 423 -21.44 24.05 -19.82
C VAL A 423 -20.09 24.78 -19.75
N ALA A 424 -19.45 25.04 -20.89
CA ALA A 424 -18.23 25.85 -20.96
C ALA A 424 -18.45 27.29 -20.46
N LEU A 425 -19.63 27.88 -20.67
CA LEU A 425 -19.99 29.19 -20.14
C LEU A 425 -20.21 29.20 -18.62
N ARG A 426 -20.61 28.07 -18.02
CA ARG A 426 -21.02 27.96 -16.60
C ARG A 426 -20.01 27.32 -15.67
N LEU A 427 -19.06 26.52 -16.17
CA LEU A 427 -17.96 25.99 -15.36
C LEU A 427 -16.93 27.11 -15.12
N PRO A 428 -16.81 27.64 -13.90
CA PRO A 428 -15.84 28.65 -13.58
C PRO A 428 -14.49 27.96 -13.37
N PHE A 429 -13.83 27.51 -14.44
CA PHE A 429 -12.39 27.34 -14.36
C PHE A 429 -11.80 28.73 -14.22
N MET A 430 -11.49 29.09 -12.98
CA MET A 430 -10.76 30.30 -12.59
C MET A 430 -9.73 30.73 -13.67
N LYS A 431 -9.92 31.95 -14.19
CA LYS A 431 -8.86 32.86 -14.63
C LYS A 431 -7.69 32.22 -15.40
N ILE A 432 -7.95 31.73 -16.61
CA ILE A 432 -7.06 32.01 -17.75
C ILE A 432 -7.95 32.40 -18.91
N VAL A 433 -8.45 33.61 -18.80
CA VAL A 433 -8.36 34.61 -19.85
C VAL A 433 -8.07 35.90 -19.07
N ASN A 434 -6.85 36.01 -18.53
CA ASN A 434 -6.35 37.35 -18.23
C ASN A 434 -6.07 37.95 -19.60
N LEU A 435 -7.06 38.69 -20.12
CA LEU A 435 -6.82 39.85 -20.95
C LEU A 435 -5.62 40.58 -20.32
N THR A 436 -4.56 40.78 -21.10
CA THR A 436 -3.47 41.66 -20.70
C THR A 436 -4.10 43.00 -20.37
N SER A 437 -4.18 43.33 -19.08
CA SER A 437 -4.30 44.72 -18.68
C SER A 437 -3.05 45.41 -19.22
N GLY A 438 -3.27 46.30 -20.20
CA GLY A 438 -2.21 47.03 -20.88
C GLY A 438 -1.28 47.69 -19.87
N LYS A 439 -0.09 47.11 -19.72
CA LYS A 439 1.11 47.83 -19.31
C LYS A 439 2.00 47.86 -20.53
N ILE A 440 2.06 49.03 -21.14
CA ILE A 440 3.03 49.37 -22.19
C ILE A 440 4.43 49.18 -21.58
N PRO A 441 5.30 48.34 -22.17
CA PRO A 441 6.70 48.28 -21.77
C PRO A 441 7.39 49.59 -22.17
N SER A 442 7.86 50.35 -21.20
CA SER A 442 8.65 51.57 -21.36
C SER A 442 10.07 51.26 -21.85
N ARG A 443 10.21 50.79 -23.09
CA ARG A 443 11.50 50.67 -23.81
C ARG A 443 11.36 50.96 -25.30
N LEU A 444 10.96 52.19 -25.62
CA LEU A 444 11.28 52.86 -26.87
C LEU A 444 11.49 54.37 -26.57
N SER A 445 12.44 54.67 -25.69
CA SER A 445 13.03 56.00 -25.58
C SER A 445 14.53 55.83 -25.75
N GLN A 446 14.96 55.68 -27.01
CA GLN A 446 16.31 55.98 -27.47
C GLN A 446 16.36 55.66 -28.98
N LYS A 447 15.92 56.62 -29.79
CA LYS A 447 16.56 56.92 -31.07
C LYS A 447 16.61 58.43 -31.22
N LYS A 448 17.84 58.92 -31.32
CA LYS A 448 18.25 60.25 -31.76
C LYS A 448 17.53 60.58 -33.08
N TYR A 449 16.88 61.74 -33.17
CA TYR A 449 17.38 62.93 -33.83
C TYR A 449 16.70 64.15 -33.21
#